data_AF-R9KN16-F1
#
_entry.id   AF-R9KN16-F1
#
_cell.length_a   1.000
_cell.length_b   1.000
_cell.length_c   1.000
_cell.angle_alpha   90.00
_cell.angle_beta   90.00
_cell.angle_gamma   90.00
#
_symmetry.space_group_name_H-M   'P 1'
#
loop_
_entity.id
_entity.type
_entity.pdbx_description
1 polymer ?
#
loop_
_entity_poly.entity_id
_entity_poly.type
_entity_poly.pdbx_seq_one_letter_code
_entity_poly.pdbx_strand_id
1 'polypeptide(L)'
;MKEWTQEQPDIVEDGMISADAISDLRTDENCISTWYVGEKGAEDIKKGVLALASGFRSLEEIRIVFLDDRKLCEAGLDIKETDGYTKIEEYKTLHRDIASLIAGKLQKLAKIVLESVWAEDTETIHKDTIVGWMLDALNRRQLIFNSLDKNMRRGFAASVKKMINTNKVHKDSIREEVWKAIEQQLEANTRKTTCKFEGECERYRKKA
;
A
#
# COMPACT_ATOMS: atom_id res chain seq x y z
N MET A 1 7.14 -3.03 -11.14
CA MET A 1 6.36 -2.16 -12.02
C MET A 1 7.13 -1.97 -13.32
N LYS A 2 6.86 -2.81 -14.33
CA LYS A 2 7.46 -2.73 -15.67
C LYS A 2 6.48 -2.18 -16.73
N GLU A 3 5.24 -1.91 -16.32
CA GLU A 3 4.08 -1.92 -17.24
C GLU A 3 3.63 -0.53 -17.72
N TRP A 4 4.03 0.55 -17.04
CA TRP A 4 3.82 1.94 -17.49
C TRP A 4 5.08 2.51 -18.17
N THR A 5 5.52 1.87 -19.26
CA THR A 5 6.79 2.18 -19.97
C THR A 5 6.60 2.68 -21.39
N GLN A 6 5.35 2.83 -21.86
CA GLN A 6 5.05 3.35 -23.18
C GLN A 6 5.49 4.82 -23.30
N GLU A 7 6.13 5.20 -24.42
CA GLU A 7 6.61 6.57 -24.63
C GLU A 7 5.52 7.46 -25.24
N GLN A 8 5.59 8.78 -24.99
CA GLN A 8 4.64 9.76 -25.53
C GLN A 8 4.40 9.65 -27.05
N PRO A 9 5.45 9.53 -27.89
CA PRO A 9 5.27 9.48 -29.34
C PRO A 9 4.48 8.27 -29.84
N ASP A 10 4.38 7.21 -29.03
CA ASP A 10 3.70 5.97 -29.40
C ASP A 10 2.17 6.07 -29.26
N ILE A 11 1.65 7.15 -28.66
CA ILE A 11 0.23 7.33 -28.38
C ILE A 11 -0.31 8.52 -29.16
N VAL A 12 -0.73 8.24 -30.39
CA VAL A 12 -1.40 9.25 -31.25
C VAL A 12 -2.89 9.36 -30.91
N GLU A 13 -3.50 8.26 -30.47
CA GLU A 13 -4.89 8.19 -30.03
C GLU A 13 -5.06 7.20 -28.87
N ASP A 14 -6.13 7.35 -28.10
CA ASP A 14 -6.37 6.56 -26.88
C ASP A 14 -6.45 5.03 -27.14
N GLY A 15 -6.78 4.63 -28.36
CA GLY A 15 -6.80 3.22 -28.79
C GLY A 15 -5.41 2.58 -28.92
N MET A 16 -4.34 3.37 -28.90
CA MET A 16 -2.94 2.90 -28.99
C MET A 16 -2.31 2.66 -27.62
N ILE A 17 -3.03 2.93 -26.53
CA ILE A 17 -2.57 2.63 -25.17
C ILE A 17 -2.37 1.12 -25.04
N SER A 18 -1.21 0.71 -24.53
CA SER A 18 -0.87 -0.70 -24.33
C SER A 18 -1.94 -1.44 -23.52
N ALA A 19 -2.28 -2.65 -23.95
CA ALA A 19 -3.19 -3.53 -23.23
C ALA A 19 -2.68 -3.84 -21.81
N ASP A 20 -1.36 -3.83 -21.59
CA ASP A 20 -0.76 -4.03 -20.27
C ASP A 20 -1.11 -2.87 -19.32
N ALA A 21 -1.05 -1.62 -19.80
CA ALA A 21 -1.44 -0.44 -19.02
C ALA A 21 -2.93 -0.47 -18.64
N ILE A 22 -3.79 -0.92 -19.57
CA ILE A 22 -5.22 -1.13 -19.29
C ILE A 22 -5.44 -2.28 -18.30
N SER A 23 -4.68 -3.38 -18.42
CA SER A 23 -4.79 -4.54 -17.55
C SER A 23 -4.34 -4.26 -16.11
N ASP A 24 -3.40 -3.34 -15.91
CA ASP A 24 -2.96 -2.92 -14.57
C ASP A 24 -4.04 -2.09 -13.84
N LEU A 25 -4.93 -1.42 -14.58
CA LEU A 25 -6.12 -0.75 -14.06
C LEU A 25 -7.23 -1.75 -13.71
N ARG A 26 -6.95 -2.60 -12.72
CA ARG A 26 -7.90 -3.61 -12.26
C ARG A 26 -9.07 -2.96 -11.52
N THR A 27 -10.23 -2.97 -12.16
CA THR A 27 -11.48 -2.50 -11.56
C THR A 27 -12.11 -3.54 -10.64
N ASP A 28 -12.82 -3.08 -9.62
CA ASP A 28 -13.80 -3.87 -8.88
C ASP A 28 -15.15 -3.17 -8.97
N GLU A 29 -16.22 -3.90 -9.31
CA GLU A 29 -17.56 -3.34 -9.56
C GLU A 29 -17.58 -2.10 -10.51
N ASN A 30 -16.70 -2.10 -11.54
CA ASN A 30 -16.49 -0.95 -12.45
C ASN A 30 -15.99 0.34 -11.76
N CYS A 31 -15.26 0.19 -10.66
CA CYS A 31 -14.63 1.27 -9.92
C CYS A 31 -13.13 1.01 -9.76
N ILE A 32 -12.36 2.09 -9.64
CA ILE A 32 -10.96 2.05 -9.19
C ILE A 32 -10.84 2.90 -7.93
N SER A 33 -10.38 2.25 -6.87
CA SER A 33 -10.17 2.85 -5.57
C SER A 33 -8.93 3.73 -5.55
N THR A 34 -9.09 4.94 -5.04
CA THR A 34 -8.06 5.96 -4.90
C THR A 34 -8.17 6.61 -3.51
N TRP A 35 -7.15 7.38 -3.12
CA TRP A 35 -7.10 8.08 -1.84
C TRP A 35 -6.81 9.56 -2.08
N TYR A 36 -7.67 10.42 -1.54
CA TYR A 36 -7.54 11.86 -1.65
C TYR A 36 -6.38 12.37 -0.79
N VAL A 37 -5.49 13.16 -1.39
CA VAL A 37 -4.27 13.70 -0.76
C VAL A 37 -4.20 15.23 -0.81
N GLY A 38 -5.32 15.91 -1.10
CA GLY A 38 -5.37 17.37 -1.19
C GLY A 38 -4.34 17.95 -2.16
N GLU A 39 -3.63 18.98 -1.73
CA GLU A 39 -2.56 19.66 -2.49
C GLU A 39 -1.22 18.93 -2.44
N LYS A 40 -1.24 17.59 -2.27
CA LYS A 40 -0.04 16.73 -2.21
C LYS A 40 0.93 17.14 -1.09
N GLY A 41 0.42 17.61 0.04
CA GLY A 41 1.23 17.87 1.21
C GLY A 41 1.82 16.58 1.78
N ALA A 42 3.05 16.61 2.31
CA ALA A 42 3.74 15.42 2.82
C ALA A 42 2.92 14.64 3.86
N GLU A 43 2.15 15.33 4.70
CA GLU A 43 1.28 14.70 5.70
C GLU A 43 0.05 14.05 5.04
N ASP A 44 -0.52 14.65 4.00
CA ASP A 44 -1.70 14.10 3.32
C ASP A 44 -1.32 12.89 2.46
N ILE A 45 -0.15 12.95 1.80
CA ILE A 45 0.45 11.78 1.14
C ILE A 45 0.67 10.66 2.15
N LYS A 46 1.27 10.96 3.31
CA LYS A 46 1.46 9.99 4.38
C LYS A 46 0.14 9.36 4.82
N LYS A 47 -0.93 10.13 5.02
CA LYS A 47 -2.26 9.61 5.36
C LYS A 47 -2.79 8.68 4.27
N GLY A 48 -2.78 9.11 3.01
CA GLY A 48 -3.24 8.31 1.88
C GLY A 48 -2.47 6.99 1.74
N VAL A 49 -1.15 7.05 1.86
CA VAL A 49 -0.28 5.87 1.83
C VAL A 49 -0.52 4.95 3.01
N LEU A 50 -0.68 5.48 4.23
CA LEU A 50 -0.99 4.66 5.40
C LEU A 50 -2.36 4.00 5.27
N ALA A 51 -3.35 4.74 4.76
CA ALA A 51 -4.69 4.23 4.56
C ALA A 51 -4.66 3.04 3.59
N LEU A 52 -3.97 3.20 2.46
CA LEU A 52 -3.74 2.18 1.44
C LEU A 52 -2.92 0.99 1.96
N ALA A 53 -1.71 1.24 2.46
CA ALA A 53 -0.76 0.20 2.85
C ALA A 53 -1.26 -0.64 4.03
N SER A 54 -2.06 -0.07 4.93
CA SER A 54 -2.65 -0.82 6.04
C SER A 54 -3.61 -1.93 5.58
N GLY A 55 -4.19 -1.79 4.38
CA GLY A 55 -5.07 -2.79 3.76
C GLY A 55 -4.33 -3.88 2.97
N PHE A 56 -3.02 -3.74 2.74
CA PHE A 56 -2.27 -4.68 1.92
C PHE A 56 -2.06 -6.04 2.58
N ARG A 57 -1.88 -7.05 1.72
CA ARG A 57 -1.54 -8.41 2.14
C ARG A 57 -0.08 -8.53 2.54
N SER A 58 0.83 -7.85 1.85
CA SER A 58 2.27 -7.93 2.08
C SER A 58 2.88 -6.54 2.20
N LEU A 59 4.00 -6.47 2.90
CA LEU A 59 4.77 -5.24 3.05
C LEU A 59 5.76 -5.12 1.89
N GLU A 60 5.48 -4.19 0.98
CA GLU A 60 6.23 -3.94 -0.23
C GLU A 60 6.45 -2.44 -0.42
N GLU A 61 7.46 -2.08 -1.22
CA GLU A 61 7.59 -0.72 -1.74
C GLU A 61 6.45 -0.43 -2.70
N ILE A 62 5.95 0.79 -2.67
CA ILE A 62 4.93 1.25 -3.61
C ILE A 62 5.43 2.44 -4.40
N ARG A 63 4.94 2.55 -5.63
CA ARG A 63 5.00 3.78 -6.40
C ARG A 63 3.57 4.25 -6.61
N ILE A 64 3.30 5.48 -6.21
CA ILE A 64 2.00 6.13 -6.33
C ILE A 64 2.04 7.09 -7.52
N VAL A 65 0.89 7.25 -8.17
CA VAL A 65 0.67 8.24 -9.22
C VAL A 65 -0.35 9.23 -8.70
N PHE A 66 -0.08 10.51 -8.85
CA PHE A 66 -1.03 11.54 -8.46
C PHE A 66 -1.97 11.86 -9.62
N LEU A 67 -3.25 12.01 -9.32
CA LEU A 67 -4.29 12.33 -10.30
C LEU A 67 -4.94 13.66 -9.91
N ASP A 68 -5.10 14.57 -10.86
CA ASP A 68 -5.82 15.83 -10.64
C ASP A 68 -7.32 15.59 -10.88
N ASP A 69 -8.13 15.80 -9.83
CA ASP A 69 -9.58 15.60 -9.87
C ASP A 69 -10.25 16.38 -11.00
N ARG A 70 -9.76 17.58 -11.33
CA ARG A 70 -10.31 18.41 -12.43
C ARG A 70 -10.03 17.76 -13.77
N LYS A 71 -8.81 17.26 -14.00
CA LYS A 71 -8.46 16.55 -15.24
C LYS A 71 -9.29 15.28 -15.40
N LEU A 72 -9.53 14.54 -14.31
CA LEU A 72 -10.41 13.38 -14.31
C LEU A 72 -11.84 13.76 -14.70
N CYS A 73 -12.40 14.80 -14.09
CA CYS A 73 -13.75 15.29 -14.39
C CYS A 73 -13.88 15.81 -15.83
N GLU A 74 -12.90 16.59 -16.31
CA GLU A 74 -12.85 17.10 -17.69
C GLU A 74 -12.79 15.98 -18.73
N ALA A 75 -12.14 14.87 -18.41
CA ALA A 75 -12.14 13.67 -19.25
C ALA A 75 -13.47 12.89 -19.22
N GLY A 76 -14.41 13.28 -18.35
CA GLY A 76 -15.71 12.63 -18.16
C GLY A 76 -15.66 11.40 -17.24
N LEU A 77 -14.70 11.36 -16.31
CA LEU A 77 -14.64 10.36 -15.24
C LEU A 77 -15.41 10.84 -14.01
N ASP A 78 -16.10 9.93 -13.34
CA ASP A 78 -16.91 10.24 -12.17
C ASP A 78 -16.14 9.86 -10.91
N ILE A 79 -15.93 10.81 -10.01
CA ILE A 79 -15.29 10.55 -8.71
C ILE A 79 -16.39 10.53 -7.63
N LYS A 80 -16.42 9.47 -6.83
CA LYS A 80 -17.38 9.31 -5.72
C LYS A 80 -16.65 9.19 -4.41
N GLU A 81 -17.12 9.93 -3.40
CA GLU A 81 -16.67 9.73 -2.02
C GLU A 81 -17.35 8.49 -1.44
N THR A 82 -16.54 7.55 -0.98
CA THR A 82 -16.98 6.27 -0.40
C THR A 82 -16.08 5.94 0.78
N ASP A 83 -16.56 5.16 1.73
CA ASP A 83 -15.73 4.71 2.84
C ASP A 83 -14.76 3.62 2.38
N GLY A 84 -13.47 3.91 2.49
CA GLY A 84 -12.42 2.98 2.07
C GLY A 84 -12.20 1.84 3.06
N TYR A 85 -11.74 0.71 2.55
CA TYR A 85 -11.23 -0.37 3.40
C TYR A 85 -9.81 -0.04 3.88
N THR A 86 -9.71 0.50 5.08
CA THR A 86 -8.43 0.77 5.77
C THR A 86 -8.47 0.29 7.21
N LYS A 87 -7.29 0.02 7.79
CA LYS A 87 -7.13 -0.33 9.21
C LYS A 87 -6.96 0.89 10.12
N ILE A 88 -6.95 2.10 9.54
CA ILE A 88 -6.90 3.36 10.27
C ILE A 88 -8.24 4.07 10.05
N GLU A 89 -9.12 3.96 11.05
CA GLU A 89 -10.53 4.40 10.95
C GLU A 89 -10.67 5.87 10.52
N GLU A 90 -9.82 6.73 11.08
CA GLU A 90 -9.79 8.17 10.82
C GLU A 90 -9.57 8.51 9.35
N TYR A 91 -9.00 7.60 8.56
CA TYR A 91 -8.67 7.85 7.16
C TYR A 91 -9.72 7.32 6.20
N LYS A 92 -10.72 6.54 6.63
CA LYS A 92 -11.72 5.92 5.73
C LYS A 92 -12.39 6.90 4.78
N THR A 93 -12.69 8.11 5.26
CA THR A 93 -13.38 9.15 4.50
C THR A 93 -12.50 9.84 3.45
N LEU A 94 -11.20 9.52 3.37
CA LEU A 94 -10.30 9.99 2.32
C LEU A 94 -10.42 9.14 1.04
N HIS A 95 -11.10 8.01 1.10
CA HIS A 95 -11.23 7.13 -0.05
C HIS A 95 -12.16 7.71 -1.12
N ARG A 96 -11.79 7.49 -2.37
CA ARG A 96 -12.54 7.95 -3.55
C ARG A 96 -12.56 6.83 -4.57
N ASP A 97 -13.72 6.56 -5.14
CA ASP A 97 -13.84 5.65 -6.28
C ASP A 97 -13.94 6.46 -7.58
N ILE A 98 -13.05 6.18 -8.53
CA ILE A 98 -13.29 6.53 -9.93
C ILE A 98 -14.30 5.51 -10.45
N ALA A 99 -15.56 5.93 -10.56
CA ALA A 99 -16.70 5.05 -10.71
C ALA A 99 -17.24 5.00 -12.13
N SER A 100 -18.14 4.04 -12.35
CA SER A 100 -18.86 3.87 -13.61
C SER A 100 -17.91 3.71 -14.81
N LEU A 101 -16.79 3.01 -14.59
CA LEU A 101 -15.78 2.73 -15.60
C LEU A 101 -16.33 1.75 -16.64
N ILE A 102 -16.14 2.11 -17.89
CA ILE A 102 -16.35 1.28 -19.08
C ILE A 102 -15.06 1.30 -19.88
N ALA A 103 -14.92 0.45 -20.90
CA ALA A 103 -13.69 0.35 -21.70
C ALA A 103 -13.14 1.72 -22.17
N GLY A 104 -14.00 2.59 -22.72
CA GLY A 104 -13.59 3.93 -23.14
C GLY A 104 -13.16 4.86 -22.00
N LYS A 105 -13.75 4.71 -20.80
CA LYS A 105 -13.33 5.47 -19.61
C LYS A 105 -12.02 4.92 -19.02
N LEU A 106 -11.79 3.60 -19.12
CA LEU A 106 -10.51 2.99 -18.73
C LEU A 106 -9.36 3.47 -19.61
N GLN A 107 -9.58 3.59 -20.93
CA GLN A 107 -8.59 4.16 -21.85
C GLN A 107 -8.22 5.60 -21.46
N LYS A 108 -9.22 6.43 -21.19
CA LYS A 108 -9.00 7.81 -20.72
C LYS A 108 -8.25 7.85 -19.39
N LEU A 109 -8.60 6.99 -18.44
CA LEU A 109 -7.89 6.92 -17.16
C LEU A 109 -6.44 6.48 -17.36
N ALA A 110 -6.19 5.45 -18.18
CA ALA A 110 -4.83 5.00 -18.48
C ALA A 110 -3.99 6.10 -19.15
N LYS A 111 -4.59 6.88 -20.04
CA LYS A 111 -3.94 8.05 -20.62
C LYS A 111 -3.52 9.06 -19.55
N ILE A 112 -4.42 9.42 -18.64
CA ILE A 112 -4.13 10.36 -17.55
C ILE A 112 -3.02 9.82 -16.64
N VAL A 113 -3.02 8.52 -16.34
CA VAL A 113 -1.96 7.86 -15.56
C VAL A 113 -0.62 7.94 -16.31
N LEU A 114 -0.58 7.63 -17.61
CA LEU A 114 0.63 7.74 -18.43
C LEU A 114 1.15 9.18 -18.49
N GLU A 115 0.27 10.15 -18.72
CA GLU A 115 0.61 11.57 -18.71
C GLU A 115 1.23 12.00 -17.36
N SER A 116 0.69 11.49 -16.26
CA SER A 116 1.21 11.75 -14.92
C SER A 116 2.57 11.07 -14.70
N VAL A 117 2.76 9.84 -15.21
CA VAL A 117 4.05 9.14 -15.17
C VAL A 117 5.12 9.88 -15.98
N TRP A 118 4.80 10.37 -17.17
CA TRP A 118 5.72 11.14 -18.02
C TRP A 118 6.05 12.51 -17.44
N ALA A 119 5.09 13.15 -16.78
CA ALA A 119 5.30 14.41 -16.08
C ALA A 119 6.06 14.26 -14.75
N GLU A 120 6.50 13.03 -14.42
CA GLU A 120 7.13 12.68 -13.14
C GLU A 120 6.24 13.00 -11.92
N ASP A 121 4.92 13.04 -12.11
CA ASP A 121 3.93 13.24 -11.06
C ASP A 121 3.63 11.92 -10.31
N THR A 122 4.72 11.31 -9.85
CA THR A 122 4.74 10.02 -9.17
C THR A 122 5.70 10.07 -7.99
N GLU A 123 5.43 9.27 -6.96
CA GLU A 123 6.33 9.17 -5.82
C GLU A 123 6.56 7.70 -5.47
N THR A 124 7.82 7.34 -5.21
CA THR A 124 8.17 6.00 -4.73
C THR A 124 8.30 6.04 -3.21
N ILE A 125 7.42 5.32 -2.52
CA ILE A 125 7.46 5.17 -1.07
C ILE A 125 8.14 3.85 -0.72
N HIS A 126 9.38 3.97 -0.28
CA HIS A 126 10.18 2.83 0.12
C HIS A 126 9.59 2.09 1.32
N LYS A 127 9.83 0.78 1.34
CA LYS A 127 9.39 -0.12 2.41
C LYS A 127 9.75 0.36 3.82
N ASP A 128 10.97 0.85 4.02
CA ASP A 128 11.45 1.34 5.32
C ASP A 128 10.64 2.57 5.79
N THR A 129 10.26 3.45 4.85
CA THR A 129 9.42 4.63 5.12
C THR A 129 8.03 4.22 5.57
N ILE A 130 7.39 3.29 4.85
CA ILE A 130 6.07 2.73 5.21
C ILE A 130 6.13 2.13 6.61
N VAL A 131 7.17 1.36 6.94
CA VAL A 131 7.36 0.78 8.27
C VAL A 131 7.47 1.85 9.34
N GLY A 132 8.24 2.91 9.10
CA GLY A 132 8.34 4.04 10.02
C GLY A 132 6.98 4.70 10.28
N TRP A 133 6.24 5.03 9.22
CA TRP A 133 4.92 5.64 9.34
C TRP A 133 3.90 4.73 10.04
N MET A 134 3.90 3.43 9.76
CA MET A 134 3.03 2.48 10.43
C MET A 134 3.41 2.30 11.90
N LEU A 135 4.70 2.32 12.23
CA LEU A 135 5.18 2.26 13.62
C LEU A 135 4.73 3.50 14.41
N ASP A 136 4.80 4.68 13.81
CA ASP A 136 4.24 5.90 14.40
C ASP A 136 2.74 5.78 14.63
N ALA A 137 1.98 5.27 13.65
CA ALA A 137 0.54 5.07 13.77
C ALA A 137 0.16 4.05 14.86
N LEU A 138 0.93 2.96 15.00
CA LEU A 138 0.80 1.99 16.08
C LEU A 138 1.09 2.65 17.44
N ASN A 139 2.15 3.46 17.51
CA ASN A 139 2.51 4.19 18.71
C ASN A 139 1.40 5.19 19.13
N ARG A 140 0.73 5.81 18.15
CA ARG A 140 -0.39 6.73 18.37
C ARG A 140 -1.74 6.04 18.58
N ARG A 141 -1.81 4.70 18.55
CA ARG A 141 -3.06 3.89 18.61
C ARG A 141 -4.04 4.13 17.47
N GLN A 142 -3.59 4.75 16.38
CA GLN A 142 -4.38 4.91 15.16
C GLN A 142 -4.46 3.61 14.36
N LEU A 143 -3.44 2.74 14.52
CA LEU A 143 -3.37 1.42 13.92
C LEU A 143 -3.28 0.35 15.03
N ILE A 144 -3.86 -0.82 14.78
CA ILE A 144 -3.75 -1.99 15.66
C ILE A 144 -2.96 -3.08 14.93
N PHE A 145 -1.83 -3.52 15.47
CA PHE A 145 -0.94 -4.48 14.81
C PHE A 145 -1.65 -5.77 14.40
N ASN A 146 -2.50 -6.32 15.28
CA ASN A 146 -3.22 -7.55 15.04
C ASN A 146 -4.35 -7.43 13.99
N SER A 147 -4.72 -6.21 13.59
CA SER A 147 -5.72 -5.96 12.54
C SER A 147 -5.16 -6.10 11.12
N LEU A 148 -3.83 -6.07 10.97
CA LEU A 148 -3.11 -6.22 9.70
C LEU A 148 -3.17 -7.66 9.18
N ASP A 149 -2.99 -7.86 7.87
CA ASP A 149 -2.90 -9.21 7.30
C ASP A 149 -1.73 -10.01 7.89
N LYS A 150 -1.85 -11.35 7.93
CA LYS A 150 -0.81 -12.24 8.47
C LYS A 150 0.56 -12.05 7.80
N ASN A 151 0.58 -11.86 6.48
CA ASN A 151 1.82 -11.72 5.71
C ASN A 151 2.39 -10.31 5.90
N MET A 152 1.52 -9.30 6.01
CA MET A 152 1.89 -7.94 6.38
C MET A 152 2.54 -7.90 7.77
N ARG A 153 1.92 -8.51 8.79
CA ARG A 153 2.50 -8.59 10.15
C ARG A 153 3.87 -9.26 10.15
N ARG A 154 4.01 -10.38 9.43
CA ARG A 154 5.29 -11.09 9.30
C ARG A 154 6.37 -10.20 8.68
N GLY A 155 6.07 -9.56 7.55
CA GLY A 155 6.99 -8.67 6.85
C GLY A 155 7.36 -7.43 7.67
N PHE A 156 6.36 -6.80 8.30
CA PHE A 156 6.52 -5.64 9.16
C PHE A 156 7.42 -5.94 10.35
N ALA A 157 7.14 -7.02 11.10
CA ALA A 157 7.91 -7.39 12.27
C ALA A 157 9.40 -7.66 11.92
N ALA A 158 9.65 -8.34 10.81
CA ALA A 158 11.00 -8.57 10.31
C ALA A 158 11.72 -7.26 9.92
N SER A 159 11.01 -6.33 9.27
CA SER A 159 11.54 -5.00 8.94
C SER A 159 11.85 -4.17 10.18
N VAL A 160 10.97 -4.13 11.18
CA VAL A 160 11.23 -3.41 12.44
C VAL A 160 12.47 -3.96 13.13
N LYS A 161 12.61 -5.29 13.23
CA LYS A 161 13.82 -5.92 13.80
C LYS A 161 15.08 -5.51 13.03
N LYS A 162 15.03 -5.49 11.70
CA LYS A 162 16.15 -5.04 10.86
C LYS A 162 16.48 -3.57 11.14
N MET A 163 15.48 -2.69 11.22
CA MET A 163 15.67 -1.26 11.47
C MET A 163 16.25 -0.98 12.85
N ILE A 164 15.88 -1.77 13.87
CA ILE A 164 16.51 -1.72 15.20
C ILE A 164 17.98 -2.12 15.10
N ASN A 165 18.29 -3.24 14.45
CA ASN A 165 19.67 -3.70 14.28
C ASN A 165 20.56 -2.71 13.51
N THR A 166 19.97 -1.91 12.61
CA THR A 166 20.69 -0.86 11.88
C THR A 166 20.56 0.52 12.53
N ASN A 167 20.13 0.62 13.79
CA ASN A 167 19.95 1.86 14.55
C ASN A 167 19.08 2.94 13.87
N LYS A 168 18.19 2.55 12.95
CA LYS A 168 17.21 3.46 12.34
C LYS A 168 15.99 3.69 13.24
N VAL A 169 15.72 2.75 14.14
CA VAL A 169 14.64 2.80 15.13
C VAL A 169 15.22 2.36 16.47
N HIS A 170 14.92 3.11 17.53
CA HIS A 170 15.28 2.69 18.88
C HIS A 170 14.16 1.85 19.48
N LYS A 171 14.50 0.70 20.08
CA LYS A 171 13.50 -0.17 20.71
C LYS A 171 12.69 0.58 21.77
N ASP A 172 13.32 1.48 22.52
CA ASP A 172 12.70 2.26 23.59
C ASP A 172 11.69 3.31 23.09
N SER A 173 11.73 3.66 21.79
CA SER A 173 10.71 4.53 21.17
C SER A 173 9.46 3.76 20.74
N ILE A 174 9.43 2.44 20.90
CA ILE A 174 8.30 1.58 20.58
C ILE A 174 7.52 1.32 21.87
N ARG A 175 6.22 1.57 21.83
CA ARG A 175 5.36 1.25 22.97
C ARG A 175 5.46 -0.21 23.34
N GLU A 176 5.51 -0.49 24.64
CA GLU A 176 5.71 -1.84 25.17
C GLU A 176 4.68 -2.84 24.62
N GLU A 177 3.39 -2.45 24.55
CA GLU A 177 2.31 -3.29 24.00
C GLU A 177 2.52 -3.63 22.52
N VAL A 178 3.02 -2.68 21.73
CA VAL A 178 3.33 -2.87 20.31
C VAL A 178 4.55 -3.76 20.15
N TRP A 179 5.62 -3.49 20.92
CA TRP A 179 6.83 -4.32 20.87
C TRP A 179 6.54 -5.77 21.25
N LYS A 180 5.76 -6.02 22.31
CA LYS A 180 5.35 -7.38 22.70
C LYS A 180 4.67 -8.13 21.55
N ALA A 181 3.77 -7.47 20.83
CA ALA A 181 3.09 -8.08 19.68
C ALA A 181 4.05 -8.36 18.50
N ILE A 182 4.98 -7.43 18.24
CA ILE A 182 6.04 -7.62 17.23
C ILE A 182 6.95 -8.80 17.61
N GLU A 183 7.35 -8.89 18.86
CA GLU A 183 8.21 -9.95 19.40
C GLU A 183 7.56 -11.33 19.29
N GLN A 184 6.29 -11.44 19.68
CA GLN A 184 5.49 -12.66 19.48
C GLN A 184 5.41 -13.06 18.00
N GLN A 185 5.22 -12.08 17.09
CA GLN A 185 5.21 -12.35 15.66
C GLN A 185 6.59 -12.78 15.15
N LEU A 186 7.68 -12.21 15.66
CA LEU A 186 9.05 -12.62 15.32
C LEU A 186 9.34 -14.04 15.75
N GLU A 187 8.93 -14.43 16.96
CA GLU A 187 9.03 -15.82 17.43
C GLU A 187 8.24 -16.76 16.52
N ALA A 188 7.00 -16.41 16.20
CA ALA A 188 6.15 -17.19 15.29
C ALA A 188 6.78 -17.34 13.90
N ASN A 189 7.51 -16.33 13.41
CA ASN A 189 8.20 -16.38 12.12
C ASN A 189 9.36 -17.38 12.09
N THR A 190 9.93 -17.75 13.25
CA THR A 190 11.05 -18.70 13.34
C THR A 190 10.62 -20.16 13.40
N ARG A 191 9.34 -20.43 13.71
CA ARG A 191 8.80 -21.79 13.76
C ARG A 191 8.82 -22.41 12.38
N LYS A 192 9.36 -23.63 12.26
CA LYS A 192 9.44 -24.34 10.97
C LYS A 192 8.08 -24.93 10.59
N THR A 193 7.13 -24.99 11.53
CA THR A 193 5.83 -25.62 11.35
C THR A 193 4.71 -24.85 12.05
N THR A 194 3.47 -25.15 11.68
CA THR A 194 2.26 -24.74 12.43
C THR A 194 1.92 -25.69 13.59
N CYS A 195 2.73 -26.73 13.82
CA CYS A 195 2.47 -27.73 14.85
C CYS A 195 2.77 -27.17 16.24
N LYS A 196 1.75 -27.16 17.11
CA LYS A 196 1.87 -26.69 18.51
C LYS A 196 2.88 -27.47 19.36
N PHE A 197 3.26 -28.68 18.93
CA PHE A 197 4.22 -29.54 19.62
C PHE A 197 5.61 -29.54 18.97
N GLU A 198 5.96 -28.58 18.12
CA GLU A 198 7.24 -28.58 17.39
C GLU A 198 8.47 -28.74 18.31
N GLY A 199 8.49 -28.09 19.48
CA GLY A 199 9.58 -28.21 20.46
C GLY A 199 9.62 -29.54 21.24
N GLU A 200 8.53 -30.31 21.20
CA GLU A 200 8.37 -31.62 21.83
C GLU A 200 8.47 -32.77 20.81
N CYS A 201 8.33 -32.46 19.52
CA CYS A 201 8.31 -33.44 18.44
C CYS A 201 9.72 -33.91 18.10
N GLU A 202 9.95 -35.20 18.31
CA GLU A 202 11.22 -35.89 18.06
C GLU A 202 11.76 -35.70 16.63
N ARG A 203 10.85 -35.51 15.65
CA ARG A 203 11.19 -35.26 14.24
C ARG A 203 11.86 -33.90 14.02
N TYR A 204 11.53 -32.87 14.82
CA TYR A 204 12.07 -31.51 14.68
C TYR A 204 13.24 -31.23 15.61
N ARG A 205 13.38 -31.97 16.73
CA ARG A 205 14.56 -31.92 17.60
C ARG A 205 15.86 -32.40 16.91
N LYS A 206 15.77 -33.31 15.93
CA LYS A 206 16.94 -33.92 15.26
C LYS A 206 17.66 -33.02 14.22
N LYS A 207 17.27 -31.74 14.05
CA LYS A 207 17.88 -30.80 13.10
C LYS A 207 18.21 -29.42 13.71
N ALA A 208 18.54 -29.39 15.00
CA ALA A 208 19.09 -28.21 15.68
C ALA A 208 20.62 -28.30 15.71
#